data_AF-A0A956P7K5-F1
#
_entry.id   AF-A0A956P7K5-F1
#
_cell.length_a   1.000
_cell.length_b   1.000
_cell.length_c   1.000
_cell.angle_alpha   90.00
_cell.angle_beta   90.00
_cell.angle_gamma   90.00
#
_symmetry.space_group_name_H-M   'P 1'
#
loop_
_entity.id
_entity.type
_entity.pdbx_description
1 polymer ?
#
loop_
_entity_poly.entity_id
_entity_poly.type
_entity_poly.pdbx_seq_one_letter_code
_entity_poly.pdbx_strand_id
1 'polypeptide(L)'
;MMDVGGIGRSMRAATLGAALLALSGLTIGCPGPRVDAVVPAAAAPGERIEIEGKDFGSRGADSAVACGAFAFTLDTWAEAFIQATVPADAKPGVCDLTVRTSAGASAPVPLRIRYKLEGLDFGPYLGCGDPRVGGTVDASTIASLIAEIAPFTRAVRVYGTAGGLELAGPLAHARHLDIVATAWLGPESPGAPNPANVARVVDLAALARAGKVDLAVVGSETLERGDLTPELLVAYIAEFRKLAPSIRVTTADTWNQWLDPANASVLDAVDFVFANVHPYWNGVAIEGASQDLATRVAALRAASGKEVWVSETGWPSEGPKHGEAEPSVANEARYLREVLAWQRATATPVFWFEAYDEAWKATPPGGPCPNAGAPSVEDHWGLWTGERKMKTGILDAFDGAGP
;
A
#
# COMPACT_ATOMS: atom_id res chain seq x y z
N MET A 1 75.40 -72.51 -43.60
CA MET A 1 74.60 -73.75 -43.55
C MET A 1 73.17 -73.29 -43.40
N MET A 2 72.47 -73.04 -44.51
CA MET A 2 71.51 -74.00 -45.11
C MET A 2 70.53 -74.47 -44.03
N ASP A 3 69.26 -74.06 -44.05
CA ASP A 3 68.34 -74.68 -44.98
C ASP A 3 67.11 -73.83 -45.32
N VAL A 4 66.61 -74.08 -46.52
CA VAL A 4 65.51 -73.45 -47.23
C VAL A 4 64.30 -74.38 -47.11
N GLY A 5 63.11 -73.84 -46.78
CA GLY A 5 61.91 -74.67 -46.67
C GLY A 5 60.62 -73.88 -46.83
N GLY A 6 60.39 -73.32 -48.02
CA GLY A 6 59.11 -72.73 -48.39
C GLY A 6 58.07 -73.80 -48.74
N ILE A 7 56.87 -73.70 -48.16
CA ILE A 7 55.65 -74.30 -48.68
C ILE A 7 54.58 -73.21 -48.65
N GLY A 8 54.16 -72.76 -49.84
CA GLY A 8 53.06 -71.82 -50.00
C GLY A 8 51.70 -72.50 -49.86
N ARG A 9 50.71 -71.74 -49.36
CA ARG A 9 49.32 -71.84 -49.84
C ARG A 9 48.45 -70.67 -49.35
N SER A 10 47.71 -70.14 -50.33
CA SER A 10 46.37 -69.54 -50.23
C SER A 10 46.23 -68.12 -49.65
N MET A 11 46.07 -67.17 -50.57
CA MET A 11 45.36 -65.90 -50.35
C MET A 11 43.97 -66.14 -49.72
N ARG A 12 43.67 -65.40 -48.65
CA ARG A 12 42.34 -64.79 -48.43
C ARG A 12 42.56 -63.42 -47.78
N ALA A 13 42.26 -62.37 -48.53
CA ALA A 13 42.09 -61.04 -47.99
C ALA A 13 40.83 -61.04 -47.11
N ALA A 14 40.98 -60.82 -45.81
CA ALA A 14 39.88 -60.54 -44.91
C ALA A 14 39.76 -59.02 -44.76
N THR A 15 38.73 -58.48 -45.41
CA THR A 15 38.32 -57.08 -45.30
C THR A 15 37.64 -56.82 -43.96
N LEU A 16 37.81 -55.58 -43.49
CA LEU A 16 37.45 -54.97 -42.20
C LEU A 16 36.11 -55.39 -41.56
N GLY A 17 36.13 -55.42 -40.22
CA GLY A 17 34.98 -55.19 -39.35
C GLY A 17 35.43 -54.52 -38.05
N ALA A 18 35.91 -53.27 -38.12
CA ALA A 18 36.09 -52.46 -36.92
C ALA A 18 34.71 -52.08 -36.39
N ALA A 19 34.28 -52.72 -35.30
CA ALA A 19 33.08 -52.33 -34.57
C ALA A 19 33.34 -50.96 -33.92
N LEU A 20 32.87 -49.89 -34.57
CA LEU A 20 32.63 -48.62 -33.90
C LEU A 20 31.49 -48.88 -32.90
N LEU A 21 31.81 -48.97 -31.61
CA LEU A 21 30.80 -48.72 -30.59
C LEU A 21 30.39 -47.25 -30.75
N ALA A 22 29.21 -47.04 -31.31
CA ALA A 22 28.51 -45.78 -31.12
C ALA A 22 28.23 -45.66 -29.62
N LEU A 23 29.04 -44.88 -28.91
CA LEU A 23 28.58 -44.20 -27.71
C LEU A 23 27.44 -43.31 -28.17
N SER A 24 26.22 -43.83 -28.10
CA SER A 24 25.02 -43.00 -28.04
C SER A 24 25.26 -42.00 -26.93
N GLY A 25 25.53 -40.75 -27.32
CA GLY A 25 25.68 -39.65 -26.39
C GLY A 25 24.42 -39.61 -25.54
N LEU A 26 24.55 -39.98 -24.27
CA LEU A 26 23.69 -39.36 -23.27
C LEU A 26 24.04 -37.88 -23.34
N THR A 27 23.25 -37.13 -24.08
CA THR A 27 23.10 -35.70 -23.81
C THR A 27 22.56 -35.66 -22.39
N ILE A 28 23.44 -35.48 -21.40
CA ILE A 28 23.03 -34.97 -20.10
C ILE A 28 22.54 -33.56 -20.44
N GLY A 29 21.22 -33.46 -20.71
CA GLY A 29 20.58 -32.17 -20.85
C GLY A 29 20.91 -31.39 -19.60
N CYS A 30 21.39 -30.16 -19.75
CA CYS A 30 21.52 -29.26 -18.62
C CYS A 30 20.17 -29.25 -17.89
N PRO A 31 20.11 -29.52 -16.58
CA PRO A 31 18.84 -29.51 -15.86
C PRO A 31 18.15 -28.17 -16.13
N GLY A 32 16.85 -28.23 -16.42
CA GLY A 32 16.05 -27.01 -16.56
C GLY A 32 16.08 -26.19 -15.26
N PRO A 33 15.82 -24.88 -15.34
CA PRO A 33 15.89 -24.00 -14.17
C PRO A 33 14.96 -24.51 -13.07
N ARG A 34 15.42 -24.50 -11.81
CA ARG A 34 14.58 -24.84 -10.65
C ARG A 34 14.43 -23.63 -9.75
N VAL A 35 13.19 -23.29 -9.44
CA VAL A 35 12.84 -22.28 -8.44
C VAL A 35 12.61 -22.99 -7.11
N ASP A 36 13.25 -22.47 -6.07
CA ASP A 36 13.19 -23.00 -4.69
C ASP A 36 12.27 -22.14 -3.83
N ALA A 37 12.36 -20.82 -4.00
CA ALA A 37 11.54 -19.85 -3.26
C ALA A 37 11.34 -18.55 -4.07
N VAL A 38 10.29 -17.82 -3.70
CA VAL A 38 10.05 -16.44 -4.15
C VAL A 38 9.83 -15.58 -2.90
N VAL A 39 10.63 -14.52 -2.76
CA VAL A 39 10.67 -13.67 -1.57
C VAL A 39 10.46 -12.21 -1.97
N PRO A 40 9.42 -11.53 -1.47
CA PRO A 40 8.30 -12.09 -0.70
C PRO A 40 7.39 -12.97 -1.56
N ALA A 41 6.66 -13.90 -0.92
CA ALA A 41 5.68 -14.77 -1.60
C ALA A 41 4.37 -14.04 -2.00
N ALA A 42 4.21 -12.79 -1.56
CA ALA A 42 3.18 -11.88 -2.02
C ALA A 42 3.80 -10.51 -2.31
N ALA A 43 3.50 -9.93 -3.47
CA ALA A 43 4.06 -8.65 -3.90
C ALA A 43 3.04 -7.83 -4.68
N ALA A 44 3.15 -6.51 -4.60
CA ALA A 44 2.32 -5.58 -5.36
C ALA A 44 2.94 -5.23 -6.71
N PRO A 45 2.12 -4.77 -7.69
CA PRO A 45 2.64 -4.16 -8.91
C PRO A 45 3.71 -3.09 -8.61
N GLY A 46 4.85 -3.18 -9.30
CA GLY A 46 6.01 -2.30 -9.10
C GLY A 46 6.95 -2.71 -7.96
N GLU A 47 6.61 -3.70 -7.14
CA GLU A 47 7.52 -4.21 -6.11
C GLU A 47 8.50 -5.23 -6.69
N ARG A 48 9.67 -5.32 -6.06
CA ARG A 48 10.68 -6.31 -6.39
C ARG A 48 10.44 -7.60 -5.63
N ILE A 49 10.66 -8.71 -6.33
CA ILE A 49 10.76 -10.05 -5.77
C ILE A 49 12.16 -10.60 -6.04
N GLU A 50 12.64 -11.43 -5.13
CA GLU A 50 13.80 -12.28 -5.32
C GLU A 50 13.33 -13.72 -5.53
N ILE A 51 13.81 -14.33 -6.61
CA ILE A 51 13.52 -15.71 -6.98
C ILE A 51 14.79 -16.48 -6.71
N GLU A 52 14.77 -17.31 -5.68
CA GLU A 52 15.89 -18.17 -5.29
C GLU A 52 15.76 -19.52 -6.00
N GLY A 53 16.88 -20.08 -6.43
CA GLY A 53 16.86 -21.34 -7.13
C GLY A 53 18.23 -21.81 -7.59
N LYS A 54 18.24 -22.57 -8.68
CA LYS A 54 19.45 -23.11 -9.30
C LYS A 54 19.24 -23.37 -10.78
N ASP A 55 20.35 -23.57 -11.48
CA ASP A 55 20.40 -23.90 -12.90
C ASP A 55 19.75 -22.79 -13.77
N PHE A 56 19.82 -21.53 -13.30
CA PHE A 56 19.35 -20.37 -14.06
C PHE A 56 20.29 -19.99 -15.20
N GLY A 57 21.55 -20.39 -15.14
CA GLY A 57 22.55 -20.08 -16.15
C GLY A 57 22.82 -18.57 -16.27
N SER A 58 23.51 -18.20 -17.35
CA SER A 58 23.67 -16.80 -17.74
C SER A 58 22.42 -16.24 -18.42
N ARG A 59 22.15 -14.95 -18.24
CA ARG A 59 21.03 -14.26 -18.90
C ARG A 59 21.19 -14.28 -20.42
N GLY A 60 20.25 -14.88 -21.13
CA GLY A 60 20.19 -14.95 -22.58
C GLY A 60 18.99 -14.17 -23.14
N ALA A 61 18.82 -14.24 -24.47
CA ALA A 61 17.67 -13.63 -25.15
C ALA A 61 16.33 -14.27 -24.73
N ASP A 62 16.35 -15.57 -24.41
CA ASP A 62 15.17 -16.33 -24.00
C ASP A 62 14.86 -16.25 -22.50
N SER A 63 15.76 -15.65 -21.71
CA SER A 63 15.63 -15.50 -20.27
C SER A 63 14.42 -14.65 -19.92
N ALA A 64 13.48 -15.23 -19.19
CA ALA A 64 12.25 -14.55 -18.78
C ALA A 64 11.77 -15.03 -17.42
N VAL A 65 11.14 -14.12 -16.69
CA VAL A 65 10.30 -14.42 -15.54
C VAL A 65 8.89 -13.98 -15.92
N ALA A 66 7.92 -14.87 -15.74
CA ALA A 66 6.52 -14.55 -16.01
C ALA A 66 5.62 -15.21 -14.97
N CYS A 67 4.47 -14.57 -14.73
CA CYS A 67 3.40 -15.10 -13.90
C CYS A 67 2.10 -15.06 -14.71
N GLY A 68 1.68 -16.22 -15.23
CA GLY A 68 0.63 -16.29 -16.25
C GLY A 68 0.97 -15.43 -17.48
N ALA A 69 0.12 -14.44 -17.79
CA ALA A 69 0.33 -13.52 -18.92
C ALA A 69 1.25 -12.33 -18.59
N PHE A 70 1.64 -12.14 -17.33
CA PHE A 70 2.38 -10.97 -16.89
C PHE A 70 3.89 -11.22 -16.95
N ALA A 71 4.60 -10.47 -17.79
CA ALA A 71 6.06 -10.54 -17.92
C ALA A 71 6.74 -9.58 -16.92
N PHE A 72 7.71 -10.08 -16.18
CA PHE A 72 8.40 -9.31 -15.15
C PHE A 72 9.59 -8.56 -15.73
N THR A 73 9.91 -7.40 -15.16
CA THR A 73 11.15 -6.68 -15.48
C THR A 73 12.29 -7.34 -14.74
N LEU A 74 13.34 -7.76 -15.47
CA LEU A 74 14.49 -8.45 -14.88
C LEU A 74 15.58 -7.46 -14.48
N ASP A 75 15.74 -7.28 -13.17
CA ASP A 75 16.68 -6.32 -12.58
C ASP A 75 18.07 -6.93 -12.45
N THR A 76 18.16 -8.11 -11.82
CA THR A 76 19.41 -8.87 -11.61
C THR A 76 19.22 -10.31 -12.03
N TRP A 77 20.24 -10.93 -12.63
CA TRP A 77 20.23 -12.34 -13.01
C TRP A 77 21.54 -13.01 -12.63
N ALA A 78 21.45 -14.07 -11.82
CA ALA A 78 22.56 -14.90 -11.41
C ALA A 78 22.17 -16.38 -11.45
N GLU A 79 23.16 -17.27 -11.28
CA GLU A 79 22.99 -18.73 -11.37
C GLU A 79 21.97 -19.29 -10.37
N ALA A 80 21.87 -18.67 -9.19
CA ALA A 80 21.07 -19.14 -8.06
C ALA A 80 20.02 -18.12 -7.57
N PHE A 81 19.98 -16.92 -8.14
CA PHE A 81 18.95 -15.94 -7.79
C PHE A 81 18.65 -14.98 -8.94
N ILE A 82 17.40 -14.51 -9.00
CA ILE A 82 16.94 -13.50 -9.94
C ILE A 82 16.18 -12.44 -9.15
N GLN A 83 16.52 -11.16 -9.35
CA GLN A 83 15.69 -10.06 -8.87
C GLN A 83 14.84 -9.55 -10.02
N ALA A 84 13.53 -9.48 -9.80
CA ALA A 84 12.59 -9.08 -10.81
C ALA A 84 11.50 -8.17 -10.22
N THR A 85 11.04 -7.20 -11.00
CA THR A 85 9.96 -6.29 -10.62
C THR A 85 8.63 -6.77 -11.19
N VAL A 86 7.61 -6.84 -10.34
CA VAL A 86 6.23 -7.15 -10.72
C VAL A 86 5.72 -6.08 -11.69
N PRO A 87 5.16 -6.43 -12.84
CA PRO A 87 4.74 -5.44 -13.83
C PRO A 87 3.57 -4.60 -13.33
N ALA A 88 3.53 -3.32 -13.73
CA ALA A 88 2.57 -2.34 -13.23
C ALA A 88 1.10 -2.71 -13.55
N ASP A 89 0.87 -3.47 -14.62
CA ASP A 89 -0.45 -3.92 -15.08
C ASP A 89 -0.89 -5.27 -14.48
N ALA A 90 -0.05 -5.91 -13.66
CA ALA A 90 -0.37 -7.16 -12.99
C ALA A 90 -1.71 -7.08 -12.25
N LYS A 91 -2.48 -8.17 -12.37
CA LYS A 91 -3.77 -8.33 -11.72
C LYS A 91 -3.61 -9.11 -10.41
N PRO A 92 -4.43 -8.83 -9.40
CA PRO A 92 -4.32 -9.43 -8.08
C PRO A 92 -4.78 -10.88 -8.16
N GLY A 93 -4.28 -11.70 -7.26
CA GLY A 93 -4.58 -13.12 -7.18
C GLY A 93 -3.33 -13.97 -7.16
N VAL A 94 -3.52 -15.29 -7.14
CA VAL A 94 -2.42 -16.24 -7.25
C VAL A 94 -2.14 -16.50 -8.71
N CYS A 95 -0.89 -16.38 -9.12
CA CYS A 95 -0.43 -16.75 -10.43
C CYS A 95 0.75 -17.72 -10.35
N ASP A 96 0.88 -18.56 -11.37
CA ASP A 96 1.96 -19.54 -11.50
C ASP A 96 3.19 -18.85 -12.08
N LEU A 97 4.16 -18.53 -11.22
CA LEU A 97 5.43 -17.94 -11.62
C LEU A 97 6.34 -19.01 -12.22
N THR A 98 6.97 -18.69 -13.35
CA THR A 98 7.96 -19.54 -14.01
C THR A 98 9.21 -18.75 -14.38
N VAL A 99 10.35 -19.41 -14.32
CA VAL A 99 11.63 -18.92 -14.86
C VAL A 99 11.92 -19.70 -16.13
N ARG A 100 12.18 -18.99 -17.23
CA ARG A 100 12.59 -19.57 -18.51
C ARG A 100 14.05 -19.25 -18.80
N THR A 101 14.78 -20.24 -19.28
CA THR A 101 16.17 -20.16 -19.75
C THR A 101 16.30 -20.90 -21.08
N SER A 102 17.50 -20.92 -21.67
CA SER A 102 17.78 -21.74 -22.85
C SER A 102 17.66 -23.25 -22.59
N ALA A 103 17.69 -23.69 -21.33
CA ALA A 103 17.54 -25.09 -20.93
C ALA A 103 16.06 -25.50 -20.73
N GLY A 104 15.12 -24.55 -20.75
CA GLY A 104 13.69 -24.80 -20.60
C GLY A 104 13.04 -23.86 -19.59
N ALA A 105 11.85 -24.24 -19.12
CA ALA A 105 11.11 -23.52 -18.09
C ALA A 105 11.11 -24.29 -16.77
N SER A 106 11.07 -23.56 -15.66
CA SER A 106 10.93 -24.16 -14.33
C SER A 106 9.54 -24.75 -14.14
N ALA A 107 9.39 -25.61 -13.14
CA ALA A 107 8.08 -25.88 -12.58
C ALA A 107 7.44 -24.56 -12.07
N PRO A 108 6.10 -24.42 -12.15
CA PRO A 108 5.42 -23.25 -11.64
C PRO A 108 5.52 -23.17 -10.11
N VAL A 109 5.73 -21.96 -9.60
CA VAL A 109 5.70 -21.65 -8.16
C VAL A 109 4.63 -20.57 -7.93
N PRO A 110 3.71 -20.76 -6.98
CA PRO A 110 2.66 -19.77 -6.75
C PRO A 110 3.25 -18.46 -6.21
N LEU A 111 2.95 -17.37 -6.90
CA LEU A 111 3.18 -16.00 -6.42
C LEU A 111 1.82 -15.33 -6.24
N ARG A 112 1.64 -14.63 -5.12
CA ARG A 112 0.44 -13.82 -4.90
C ARG A 112 0.69 -12.37 -5.31
N ILE A 113 -0.04 -11.91 -6.30
CA ILE A 113 -0.14 -10.48 -6.61
C ILE A 113 -1.16 -9.86 -5.67
N ARG A 114 -0.72 -8.90 -4.88
CA ARG A 114 -1.54 -8.20 -3.88
C ARG A 114 -1.64 -6.73 -4.24
N TYR A 115 -2.85 -6.19 -4.25
CA TYR A 115 -3.02 -4.74 -4.32
C TYR A 115 -2.64 -4.09 -2.99
N LYS A 116 -2.21 -2.83 -3.06
CA LYS A 116 -1.97 -1.97 -1.92
C LYS A 116 -2.80 -0.71 -2.06
N LEU A 117 -3.28 -0.20 -0.93
CA LEU A 117 -3.74 1.19 -0.84
C LEU A 117 -2.56 2.13 -1.05
N GLU A 118 -2.84 3.34 -1.55
CA GLU A 118 -1.79 4.36 -1.59
C GLU A 118 -1.44 4.78 -0.16
N GLY A 119 -2.46 5.00 0.67
CA GLY A 119 -2.29 5.28 2.08
C GLY A 119 -3.29 4.54 2.97
N LEU A 120 -2.92 4.40 4.24
CA LEU A 120 -3.82 3.91 5.28
C LEU A 120 -3.80 4.90 6.44
N ASP A 121 -4.99 5.37 6.82
CA ASP A 121 -5.17 6.23 7.98
C ASP A 121 -4.95 5.42 9.25
N PHE A 122 -4.10 5.94 10.13
CA PHE A 122 -3.52 5.18 11.22
C PHE A 122 -3.67 5.91 12.55
N GLY A 123 -4.73 5.54 13.27
CA GLY A 123 -4.91 5.76 14.70
C GLY A 123 -4.32 4.59 15.49
N PRO A 124 -3.12 4.71 16.10
CA PRO A 124 -2.48 3.61 16.84
C PRO A 124 -3.11 3.35 18.22
N TYR A 125 -4.28 3.91 18.50
CA TYR A 125 -4.86 3.90 19.83
C TYR A 125 -5.83 2.74 20.01
N LEU A 126 -5.26 1.56 20.27
CA LEU A 126 -6.06 0.37 20.55
C LEU A 126 -6.74 0.45 21.92
N GLY A 127 -7.92 -0.17 22.02
CA GLY A 127 -8.74 -0.15 23.22
C GLY A 127 -9.21 1.27 23.56
N CYS A 128 -8.91 1.72 24.78
CA CYS A 128 -9.44 2.98 25.34
C CYS A 128 -8.40 4.10 25.43
N GLY A 129 -7.34 4.04 24.64
CA GLY A 129 -6.37 5.12 24.55
C GLY A 129 -6.97 6.33 23.83
N ASP A 130 -7.60 7.27 24.54
CA ASP A 130 -8.23 8.41 23.89
C ASP A 130 -7.24 9.60 23.74
N PRO A 131 -6.79 9.95 22.52
CA PRO A 131 -5.88 11.08 22.32
C PRO A 131 -6.49 12.43 22.69
N ARG A 132 -7.82 12.57 22.68
CA ARG A 132 -8.51 13.83 23.00
C ARG A 132 -8.33 14.24 24.46
N VAL A 133 -8.00 13.26 25.32
CA VAL A 133 -7.73 13.46 26.76
C VAL A 133 -6.29 13.14 27.15
N GLY A 134 -5.37 13.14 26.17
CA GLY A 134 -3.94 12.96 26.40
C GLY A 134 -3.48 11.50 26.43
N GLY A 135 -4.25 10.57 25.86
CA GLY A 135 -3.77 9.23 25.56
C GLY A 135 -2.51 9.27 24.72
N THR A 136 -1.54 8.41 25.04
CA THR A 136 -0.26 8.32 24.33
C THR A 136 -0.02 6.90 23.86
N VAL A 137 0.84 6.75 22.85
CA VAL A 137 1.26 5.46 22.30
C VAL A 137 2.77 5.33 22.35
N ASP A 138 3.27 4.15 22.66
CA ASP A 138 4.72 3.92 22.70
C ASP A 138 5.27 3.44 21.35
N ALA A 139 6.60 3.57 21.19
CA ALA A 139 7.30 3.17 19.97
C ALA A 139 7.10 1.70 19.61
N SER A 140 6.99 0.81 20.60
CA SER A 140 6.88 -0.63 20.38
C SER A 140 5.51 -1.00 19.79
N THR A 141 4.48 -0.32 20.27
CA THR A 141 3.11 -0.43 19.77
C THR A 141 3.05 0.06 18.34
N ILE A 142 3.52 1.29 18.06
CA ILE A 142 3.55 1.84 16.71
C ILE A 142 4.33 0.93 15.76
N ALA A 143 5.52 0.47 16.15
CA ALA A 143 6.36 -0.39 15.31
C ALA A 143 5.69 -1.73 14.98
N SER A 144 5.00 -2.31 15.96
CA SER A 144 4.26 -3.57 15.80
C SER A 144 3.09 -3.43 14.84
N LEU A 145 2.31 -2.34 14.96
CA LEU A 145 1.16 -2.09 14.10
C LEU A 145 1.59 -1.68 12.68
N ILE A 146 2.60 -0.82 12.53
CA ILE A 146 3.15 -0.47 11.20
C ILE A 146 3.66 -1.72 10.48
N ALA A 147 4.34 -2.62 11.19
CA ALA A 147 4.82 -3.88 10.59
C ALA A 147 3.67 -4.76 10.08
N GLU A 148 2.51 -4.71 10.74
CA GLU A 148 1.32 -5.48 10.39
C GLU A 148 0.62 -4.92 9.13
N ILE A 149 0.54 -3.60 9.00
CA ILE A 149 -0.13 -2.93 7.86
C ILE A 149 0.77 -2.75 6.63
N ALA A 150 2.11 -2.76 6.78
CA ALA A 150 3.06 -2.52 5.70
C ALA A 150 2.86 -3.36 4.42
N PRO A 151 2.40 -4.63 4.48
CA PRO A 151 2.10 -5.41 3.28
C PRO A 151 0.87 -4.92 2.49
N PHE A 152 0.08 -3.98 3.01
CA PHE A 152 -1.23 -3.57 2.46
C PHE A 152 -1.30 -2.10 2.02
N THR A 153 -0.26 -1.31 2.31
CA THR A 153 -0.21 0.12 1.99
C THR A 153 1.16 0.55 1.49
N ARG A 154 1.25 1.70 0.81
CA ARG A 154 2.51 2.38 0.46
C ARG A 154 2.85 3.51 1.43
N ALA A 155 1.84 4.15 2.02
CA ALA A 155 2.00 5.22 2.98
C ALA A 155 1.13 5.00 4.23
N VAL A 156 1.50 5.66 5.31
CA VAL A 156 0.73 5.74 6.55
C VAL A 156 0.42 7.20 6.84
N ARG A 157 -0.81 7.51 7.26
CA ARG A 157 -1.18 8.86 7.73
C ARG A 157 -1.44 8.87 9.23
N VAL A 158 -0.81 9.79 9.94
CA VAL A 158 -1.02 10.03 11.38
C VAL A 158 -1.66 11.38 11.66
N TYR A 159 -2.48 11.44 12.72
CA TYR A 159 -3.33 12.58 13.10
C TYR A 159 -2.75 13.42 14.24
N GLY A 160 -1.43 13.67 14.20
CA GLY A 160 -0.78 14.50 15.20
C GLY A 160 0.74 14.51 15.07
N THR A 161 1.36 15.34 15.90
CA THR A 161 2.82 15.58 15.93
C THR A 161 3.44 15.30 17.29
N ALA A 162 2.66 14.75 18.23
CA ALA A 162 3.05 14.52 19.62
C ALA A 162 2.29 13.30 20.19
N GLY A 163 2.57 12.96 21.46
CA GLY A 163 1.89 11.87 22.16
C GLY A 163 2.33 10.47 21.72
N GLY A 164 3.50 10.38 21.10
CA GLY A 164 4.04 9.16 20.48
C GLY A 164 3.96 9.17 18.97
N LEU A 165 3.04 9.94 18.36
CA LEU A 165 2.87 10.01 16.90
C LEU A 165 4.11 10.58 16.19
N GLU A 166 4.94 11.38 16.87
CA GLU A 166 6.23 11.86 16.38
C GLU A 166 7.24 10.75 16.07
N LEU A 167 6.98 9.53 16.56
CA LEU A 167 7.81 8.35 16.34
C LEU A 167 7.39 7.56 15.09
N ALA A 168 6.22 7.85 14.51
CA ALA A 168 5.68 7.08 13.38
C ALA A 168 6.55 7.17 12.13
N GLY A 169 7.11 8.34 11.81
CA GLY A 169 7.91 8.55 10.60
C GLY A 169 9.10 7.58 10.47
N PRO A 170 10.06 7.58 11.43
CA PRO A 170 11.17 6.64 11.40
C PRO A 170 10.75 5.16 11.38
N LEU A 171 9.63 4.82 12.04
CA LEU A 171 9.12 3.46 12.09
C LEU A 171 8.47 3.02 10.77
N ALA A 172 7.79 3.93 10.08
CA ALA A 172 7.25 3.74 8.73
C ALA A 172 8.38 3.58 7.69
N HIS A 173 9.38 4.48 7.73
CA HIS A 173 10.54 4.41 6.83
C HIS A 173 11.33 3.10 6.98
N ALA A 174 11.47 2.58 8.21
CA ALA A 174 12.09 1.28 8.46
C ALA A 174 11.34 0.10 7.82
N ARG A 175 10.09 0.32 7.41
CA ARG A 175 9.24 -0.64 6.66
C ARG A 175 9.03 -0.22 5.20
N HIS A 176 9.80 0.73 4.70
CA HIS A 176 9.71 1.27 3.34
C HIS A 176 8.33 1.87 3.02
N LEU A 177 7.68 2.47 4.02
CA LEU A 177 6.45 3.22 3.86
C LEU A 177 6.73 4.71 3.92
N ASP A 178 6.05 5.48 3.08
CA ASP A 178 6.01 6.93 3.21
C ASP A 178 5.14 7.33 4.41
N ILE A 179 5.39 8.50 4.99
CA ILE A 179 4.64 9.02 6.14
C ILE A 179 4.01 10.39 5.83
N VAL A 180 2.69 10.43 6.01
CA VAL A 180 1.88 11.65 5.99
C VAL A 180 1.58 12.06 7.43
N ALA A 181 2.07 13.23 7.85
CA ALA A 181 1.88 13.70 9.23
C ALA A 181 0.98 14.93 9.27
N THR A 182 0.08 14.96 10.26
CA THR A 182 -0.94 16.00 10.40
C THR A 182 -0.68 16.88 11.62
N ALA A 183 -0.60 18.20 11.43
CA ALA A 183 -0.79 19.15 12.51
C ALA A 183 -2.30 19.28 12.80
N TRP A 184 -2.78 18.63 13.86
CA TRP A 184 -4.20 18.68 14.26
C TRP A 184 -4.54 20.03 14.91
N LEU A 185 -5.10 20.95 14.13
CA LEU A 185 -5.46 22.29 14.61
C LEU A 185 -6.85 22.29 15.24
N GLY A 186 -7.01 23.02 16.34
CA GLY A 186 -8.29 23.25 17.01
C GLY A 186 -8.79 24.68 16.82
N PRO A 187 -9.86 25.07 17.54
CA PRO A 187 -10.52 26.35 17.35
C PRO A 187 -9.61 27.54 17.67
N GLU A 188 -9.81 28.62 16.93
CA GLU A 188 -9.09 29.89 17.07
C GLU A 188 -10.00 30.97 17.66
N SER A 189 -9.49 31.72 18.64
CA SER A 189 -10.25 32.85 19.24
C SER A 189 -9.95 34.15 18.49
N PRO A 190 -10.93 35.06 18.32
CA PRO A 190 -10.66 36.35 17.68
C PRO A 190 -9.58 37.15 18.40
N GLY A 191 -8.54 37.57 17.68
CA GLY A 191 -7.55 38.55 18.13
C GLY A 191 -6.26 38.00 18.77
N ALA A 192 -6.13 36.68 18.97
CA ALA A 192 -4.87 36.08 19.43
C ALA A 192 -4.71 34.65 18.92
N PRO A 193 -3.54 34.27 18.33
CA PRO A 193 -3.28 32.90 17.89
C PRO A 193 -3.28 31.90 19.05
N ASN A 194 -3.86 30.73 18.81
CA ASN A 194 -3.92 29.62 19.73
C ASN A 194 -2.51 29.03 19.81
N PRO A 195 -1.83 29.13 20.97
CA PRO A 195 -0.45 28.69 21.10
C PRO A 195 -0.28 27.20 20.80
N ALA A 196 -1.32 26.38 21.02
CA ALA A 196 -1.28 24.96 20.68
C ALA A 196 -1.31 24.71 19.16
N ASN A 197 -2.06 25.51 18.39
CA ASN A 197 -2.06 25.42 16.93
C ASN A 197 -0.69 25.80 16.37
N VAL A 198 -0.11 26.90 16.85
CA VAL A 198 1.25 27.34 16.48
C VAL A 198 2.28 26.26 16.79
N ALA A 199 2.25 25.69 18.00
CA ALA A 199 3.18 24.64 18.41
C ALA A 199 3.10 23.41 17.48
N ARG A 200 1.88 22.94 17.15
CA ARG A 200 1.70 21.78 16.26
C ARG A 200 2.23 22.02 14.84
N VAL A 201 2.09 23.22 14.29
CA VAL A 201 2.69 23.58 12.99
C VAL A 201 4.21 23.59 13.05
N VAL A 202 4.78 24.14 14.13
CA VAL A 202 6.23 24.16 14.36
C VAL A 202 6.78 22.74 14.53
N ASP A 203 6.10 21.89 15.29
CA ASP A 203 6.46 20.49 15.51
C ASP A 203 6.41 19.70 14.19
N LEU A 204 5.35 19.86 13.40
CA LEU A 204 5.25 19.25 12.07
C LEU A 204 6.43 19.66 11.18
N ALA A 205 6.76 20.96 11.14
CA ALA A 205 7.89 21.45 10.36
C ALA A 205 9.23 20.94 10.88
N ALA A 206 9.39 20.75 12.19
CA ALA A 206 10.59 20.16 12.78
C ALA A 206 10.76 18.69 12.39
N LEU A 207 9.67 17.90 12.42
CA LEU A 207 9.67 16.50 11.97
C LEU A 207 10.00 16.41 10.48
N ALA A 208 9.40 17.27 9.66
CA ALA A 208 9.70 17.39 8.22
C ALA A 208 11.18 17.68 7.94
N ARG A 209 11.76 18.70 8.57
CA ARG A 209 13.19 19.02 8.41
C ARG A 209 14.12 17.90 8.89
N ALA A 210 13.66 17.08 9.83
CA ALA A 210 14.41 15.92 10.31
C ALA A 210 14.29 14.69 9.38
N GLY A 211 13.59 14.81 8.24
CA GLY A 211 13.37 13.70 7.31
C GLY A 211 12.40 12.65 7.86
N LYS A 212 11.48 13.04 8.75
CA LYS A 212 10.49 12.16 9.37
C LYS A 212 9.08 12.35 8.82
N VAL A 213 8.92 13.17 7.78
CA VAL A 213 7.66 13.49 7.10
C VAL A 213 7.92 13.60 5.62
N ASP A 214 7.18 12.83 4.82
CA ASP A 214 7.25 12.88 3.35
C ASP A 214 6.18 13.82 2.77
N LEU A 215 5.02 13.90 3.45
CA LEU A 215 3.92 14.81 3.12
C LEU A 215 3.31 15.42 4.39
N ALA A 216 3.06 16.73 4.34
CA ALA A 216 2.54 17.48 5.48
C ALA A 216 1.06 17.84 5.30
N VAL A 217 0.27 17.62 6.34
CA VAL A 217 -1.13 18.04 6.42
C VAL A 217 -1.26 19.08 7.53
N VAL A 218 -1.61 20.32 7.20
CA VAL A 218 -1.82 21.41 8.16
C VAL A 218 -3.33 21.61 8.31
N GLY A 219 -3.89 21.05 9.38
CA GLY A 219 -5.34 21.02 9.59
C GLY A 219 -5.99 19.77 8.97
N SER A 220 -6.95 19.21 9.70
CA SER A 220 -7.87 18.16 9.24
C SER A 220 -9.26 18.60 9.62
N GLU A 221 -10.17 18.72 8.66
CA GLU A 221 -11.57 19.16 8.83
C GLU A 221 -11.74 20.46 9.62
N THR A 222 -10.75 21.36 9.55
CA THR A 222 -10.79 22.61 10.31
C THR A 222 -11.86 23.56 9.81
N LEU A 223 -12.20 23.51 8.51
CA LEU A 223 -13.27 24.31 7.93
C LEU A 223 -14.63 23.68 8.20
N GLU A 224 -14.75 22.35 8.02
CA GLU A 224 -15.97 21.60 8.34
C GLU A 224 -16.40 21.79 9.81
N ARG A 225 -15.44 21.70 10.74
CA ARG A 225 -15.73 21.91 12.17
C ARG A 225 -15.96 23.38 12.55
N GLY A 226 -15.67 24.32 11.65
CA GLY A 226 -15.70 25.76 11.94
C GLY A 226 -14.65 26.20 12.96
N ASP A 227 -13.59 25.40 13.15
CA ASP A 227 -12.49 25.71 14.08
C ASP A 227 -11.69 26.93 13.60
N LEU A 228 -11.46 27.01 12.28
CA LEU A 228 -10.68 28.05 11.62
C LEU A 228 -11.46 28.69 10.48
N THR A 229 -11.22 29.98 10.24
CA THR A 229 -11.60 30.60 8.96
C THR A 229 -10.59 30.22 7.87
N PRO A 230 -10.95 30.35 6.58
CA PRO A 230 -10.02 30.15 5.46
C PRO A 230 -8.74 30.96 5.60
N GLU A 231 -8.83 32.22 6.03
CA GLU A 231 -7.68 33.12 6.19
C GLU A 231 -6.70 32.61 7.25
N LEU A 232 -7.22 32.11 8.37
CA LEU A 232 -6.40 31.55 9.44
C LEU A 232 -5.73 30.25 9.00
N LEU A 233 -6.46 29.38 8.31
CA LEU A 233 -5.89 28.14 7.77
C LEU A 233 -4.77 28.43 6.75
N VAL A 234 -4.99 29.36 5.82
CA VAL A 234 -3.97 29.83 4.87
C VAL A 234 -2.74 30.37 5.60
N ALA A 235 -2.91 31.12 6.70
CA ALA A 235 -1.80 31.63 7.49
C ALA A 235 -0.97 30.52 8.13
N TYR A 236 -1.62 29.47 8.68
CA TYR A 236 -0.91 28.31 9.23
C TYR A 236 -0.17 27.51 8.16
N ILE A 237 -0.78 27.30 6.99
CA ILE A 237 -0.12 26.65 5.83
C ILE A 237 1.11 27.47 5.40
N ALA A 238 0.96 28.80 5.30
CA ALA A 238 2.07 29.69 4.93
C ALA A 238 3.21 29.64 5.96
N GLU A 239 2.90 29.54 7.25
CA GLU A 239 3.92 29.39 8.30
C GLU A 239 4.66 28.05 8.20
N PHE A 240 3.95 26.94 7.97
CA PHE A 240 4.59 25.65 7.70
C PHE A 240 5.56 25.75 6.51
N ARG A 241 5.11 26.35 5.39
CA ARG A 241 5.94 26.51 4.18
C ARG A 241 7.23 27.28 4.44
N LYS A 242 7.19 28.33 5.27
CA LYS A 242 8.41 29.06 5.66
C LYS A 242 9.39 28.17 6.42
N LEU A 243 8.86 27.32 7.30
CA LEU A 243 9.66 26.48 8.20
C LEU A 243 10.16 25.19 7.54
N ALA A 244 9.46 24.66 6.53
CA ALA A 244 9.80 23.41 5.83
C ALA A 244 9.48 23.47 4.32
N PRO A 245 10.16 24.35 3.55
CA PRO A 245 9.79 24.66 2.16
C PRO A 245 10.00 23.51 1.16
N SER A 246 10.73 22.46 1.54
CA SER A 246 11.01 21.31 0.67
C SER A 246 9.94 20.22 0.72
N ILE A 247 9.02 20.28 1.69
CA ILE A 247 7.95 19.28 1.85
C ILE A 247 6.67 19.80 1.23
N ARG A 248 6.03 18.95 0.42
CA ARG A 248 4.70 19.22 -0.12
C ARG A 248 3.69 19.29 1.02
N VAL A 249 2.84 20.30 1.00
CA VAL A 249 1.85 20.58 2.04
C VAL A 249 0.44 20.71 1.49
N THR A 250 -0.50 20.18 2.25
CA THR A 250 -1.95 20.34 2.05
C THR A 250 -2.65 20.62 3.38
N THR A 251 -3.95 20.87 3.33
CA THR A 251 -4.90 20.58 4.44
C THR A 251 -5.74 19.36 4.04
N ALA A 252 -6.37 18.68 4.98
CA ALA A 252 -7.41 17.69 4.70
C ALA A 252 -8.77 18.25 5.11
N ASP A 253 -9.78 18.16 4.26
CA ASP A 253 -11.14 18.61 4.60
C ASP A 253 -12.19 17.89 3.75
N THR A 254 -13.47 18.04 4.07
CA THR A 254 -14.54 17.36 3.33
C THR A 254 -14.60 17.85 1.89
N TRP A 255 -15.00 16.97 0.97
CA TRP A 255 -15.18 17.33 -0.44
C TRP A 255 -16.07 18.57 -0.65
N ASN A 256 -17.03 18.82 0.25
CA ASN A 256 -17.89 20.01 0.22
C ASN A 256 -17.09 21.28 0.50
N GLN A 257 -16.22 21.28 1.52
CA GLN A 257 -15.41 22.45 1.87
C GLN A 257 -14.47 22.84 0.73
N TRP A 258 -13.97 21.87 -0.03
CA TRP A 258 -13.16 22.12 -1.24
C TRP A 258 -13.95 22.73 -2.41
N LEU A 259 -15.27 22.55 -2.45
CA LEU A 259 -16.14 23.10 -3.49
C LEU A 259 -16.82 24.41 -3.07
N ASP A 260 -16.73 24.80 -1.81
CA ASP A 260 -17.27 26.06 -1.31
C ASP A 260 -16.43 27.25 -1.82
N PRO A 261 -17.03 28.20 -2.59
CA PRO A 261 -16.33 29.40 -3.03
C PRO A 261 -15.75 30.26 -1.90
N ALA A 262 -16.31 30.20 -0.68
CA ALA A 262 -15.77 30.89 0.49
C ALA A 262 -14.37 30.40 0.88
N ASN A 263 -14.03 29.16 0.52
CA ASN A 263 -12.76 28.51 0.87
C ASN A 263 -11.74 28.55 -0.28
N ALA A 264 -12.02 29.26 -1.38
CA ALA A 264 -11.18 29.25 -2.59
C ALA A 264 -9.72 29.65 -2.33
N SER A 265 -9.45 30.52 -1.35
CA SER A 265 -8.09 30.92 -0.97
C SER A 265 -7.24 29.76 -0.41
N VAL A 266 -7.88 28.74 0.16
CA VAL A 266 -7.20 27.55 0.69
C VAL A 266 -6.68 26.69 -0.47
N LEU A 267 -7.45 26.58 -1.57
CA LEU A 267 -7.00 25.88 -2.78
C LEU A 267 -5.69 26.46 -3.31
N ASP A 268 -5.53 27.78 -3.30
CA ASP A 268 -4.32 28.45 -3.76
C ASP A 268 -3.11 28.19 -2.84
N ALA A 269 -3.35 28.00 -1.53
CA ALA A 269 -2.30 27.84 -0.53
C ALA A 269 -1.67 26.43 -0.48
N VAL A 270 -2.38 25.40 -0.96
CA VAL A 270 -1.95 23.99 -0.91
C VAL A 270 -1.29 23.51 -2.20
N ASP A 271 -0.47 22.47 -2.12
CA ASP A 271 0.18 21.85 -3.29
C ASP A 271 -0.75 20.90 -4.07
N PHE A 272 -1.73 20.31 -3.40
CA PHE A 272 -2.72 19.39 -3.96
C PHE A 272 -3.99 19.41 -3.10
N VAL A 273 -5.10 18.87 -3.63
CA VAL A 273 -6.34 18.68 -2.85
C VAL A 273 -6.27 17.33 -2.15
N PHE A 274 -6.57 17.32 -0.86
CA PHE A 274 -6.65 16.12 -0.05
C PHE A 274 -8.02 16.08 0.63
N ALA A 275 -8.94 15.28 0.08
CA ALA A 275 -10.36 15.39 0.39
C ALA A 275 -10.93 14.17 1.11
N ASN A 276 -11.67 14.41 2.18
CA ASN A 276 -12.46 13.39 2.88
C ASN A 276 -13.72 13.11 2.05
N VAL A 277 -13.88 11.87 1.60
CA VAL A 277 -14.98 11.45 0.72
C VAL A 277 -15.58 10.14 1.24
N HIS A 278 -16.66 10.23 2.00
CA HIS A 278 -17.33 9.05 2.57
C HIS A 278 -18.74 8.87 2.00
N PRO A 279 -18.95 7.95 1.04
CA PRO A 279 -20.29 7.63 0.55
C PRO A 279 -21.28 7.22 1.65
N TYR A 280 -20.79 6.62 2.73
CA TYR A 280 -21.58 6.32 3.92
C TYR A 280 -22.29 7.58 4.48
N TRP A 281 -21.54 8.67 4.72
CA TRP A 281 -22.09 9.94 5.21
C TRP A 281 -22.94 10.70 4.17
N ASN A 282 -22.89 10.27 2.92
CA ASN A 282 -23.75 10.78 1.86
C ASN A 282 -25.07 9.98 1.75
N GLY A 283 -25.24 8.94 2.57
CA GLY A 283 -26.42 8.08 2.57
C GLY A 283 -26.55 7.19 1.35
N VAL A 284 -25.44 6.91 0.66
CA VAL A 284 -25.41 6.14 -0.59
C VAL A 284 -25.37 4.65 -0.27
N ALA A 285 -26.24 3.86 -0.91
CA ALA A 285 -26.23 2.39 -0.81
C ALA A 285 -24.88 1.81 -1.28
N ILE A 286 -24.51 0.64 -0.75
CA ILE A 286 -23.22 0.00 -1.07
C ILE A 286 -23.02 -0.22 -2.58
N GLU A 287 -24.10 -0.46 -3.34
CA GLU A 287 -24.07 -0.61 -4.79
C GLU A 287 -23.56 0.62 -5.55
N GLY A 288 -23.77 1.81 -5.00
CA GLY A 288 -23.39 3.08 -5.62
C GLY A 288 -22.18 3.75 -4.98
N ALA A 289 -21.62 3.19 -3.91
CA ALA A 289 -20.63 3.86 -3.07
C ALA A 289 -19.34 4.21 -3.83
N SER A 290 -18.79 3.28 -4.61
CA SER A 290 -17.58 3.52 -5.39
C SER A 290 -17.81 4.52 -6.53
N GLN A 291 -19.01 4.56 -7.10
CA GLN A 291 -19.41 5.55 -8.10
C GLN A 291 -19.57 6.95 -7.50
N ASP A 292 -20.13 7.06 -6.28
CA ASP A 292 -20.25 8.33 -5.55
C ASP A 292 -18.87 8.93 -5.25
N LEU A 293 -17.93 8.11 -4.76
CA LEU A 293 -16.52 8.48 -4.58
C LEU A 293 -15.93 9.02 -5.89
N ALA A 294 -16.03 8.25 -6.98
CA ALA A 294 -15.50 8.62 -8.28
C ALA A 294 -16.08 9.95 -8.81
N THR A 295 -17.38 10.16 -8.61
CA THR A 295 -18.09 11.36 -9.04
C THR A 295 -17.59 12.60 -8.30
N ARG A 296 -17.39 12.51 -6.98
CA ARG A 296 -16.89 13.62 -6.16
C ARG A 296 -15.45 13.95 -6.48
N VAL A 297 -14.59 12.95 -6.64
CA VAL A 297 -13.22 13.18 -7.09
C VAL A 297 -13.18 13.85 -8.46
N ALA A 298 -14.04 13.45 -9.40
CA ALA A 298 -14.14 14.11 -10.71
C ALA A 298 -14.59 15.58 -10.59
N ALA A 299 -15.55 15.88 -9.72
CA ALA A 299 -15.99 17.25 -9.45
C ALA A 299 -14.86 18.10 -8.84
N LEU A 300 -14.12 17.57 -7.86
CA LEU A 300 -12.97 18.23 -7.26
C LEU A 300 -11.87 18.52 -8.27
N ARG A 301 -11.58 17.59 -9.19
CA ARG A 301 -10.61 17.79 -10.27
C ARG A 301 -11.04 18.91 -11.20
N ALA A 302 -12.32 18.93 -11.59
CA ALA A 302 -12.87 19.96 -12.45
C ALA A 302 -12.85 21.34 -11.79
N ALA A 303 -13.12 21.43 -10.49
CA ALA A 303 -13.17 22.68 -9.75
C ALA A 303 -11.79 23.24 -9.38
N SER A 304 -10.86 22.38 -8.97
CA SER A 304 -9.55 22.82 -8.45
C SER A 304 -8.49 22.99 -9.54
N GLY A 305 -8.54 22.20 -10.62
CA GLY A 305 -7.45 22.11 -11.59
C GLY A 305 -6.12 21.56 -11.01
N LYS A 306 -6.14 21.05 -9.77
CA LYS A 306 -4.98 20.48 -9.07
C LYS A 306 -5.02 18.96 -9.09
N GLU A 307 -3.90 18.36 -8.69
CA GLU A 307 -3.89 16.97 -8.28
C GLU A 307 -4.87 16.77 -7.11
N VAL A 308 -5.69 15.71 -7.17
CA VAL A 308 -6.71 15.39 -6.16
C VAL A 308 -6.45 13.99 -5.63
N TRP A 309 -6.23 13.92 -4.32
CA TRP A 309 -6.06 12.71 -3.54
C TRP A 309 -7.25 12.57 -2.58
N VAL A 310 -7.66 11.34 -2.31
CA VAL A 310 -8.66 11.06 -1.28
C VAL A 310 -7.91 10.89 0.03
N SER A 311 -8.16 11.77 1.00
CA SER A 311 -7.53 11.72 2.32
C SER A 311 -8.16 10.73 3.25
N GLU A 312 -9.46 10.52 3.13
CA GLU A 312 -10.21 9.57 3.94
C GLU A 312 -11.38 9.05 3.10
N THR A 313 -11.50 7.74 3.07
CA THR A 313 -12.71 7.06 2.63
C THR A 313 -12.77 5.69 3.28
N GLY A 314 -13.96 5.19 3.53
CA GLY A 314 -14.14 3.91 4.20
C GLY A 314 -15.60 3.53 4.29
N TRP A 315 -15.86 2.42 4.98
CA TRP A 315 -17.21 1.94 5.25
C TRP A 315 -17.25 1.22 6.60
N PRO A 316 -18.13 1.61 7.53
CA PRO A 316 -18.17 0.97 8.84
C PRO A 316 -18.70 -0.46 8.75
N SER A 317 -18.13 -1.36 9.54
CA SER A 317 -18.53 -2.77 9.57
C SER A 317 -19.74 -3.06 10.45
N GLU A 318 -20.10 -2.13 11.33
CA GLU A 318 -21.19 -2.24 12.31
C GLU A 318 -21.70 -0.83 12.65
N GLY A 319 -22.87 -0.75 13.28
CA GLY A 319 -23.49 0.47 13.77
C GLY A 319 -24.78 0.85 13.01
N PRO A 320 -25.33 2.04 13.26
CA PRO A 320 -26.59 2.49 12.66
C PRO A 320 -26.47 2.72 11.15
N LYS A 321 -27.56 2.44 10.41
CA LYS A 321 -27.71 2.82 9.00
C LYS A 321 -27.79 4.35 8.84
N HIS A 322 -27.13 4.92 7.85
CA HIS A 322 -27.25 6.33 7.47
C HIS A 322 -27.82 6.46 6.06
N GLY A 323 -29.01 7.04 5.90
CA GLY A 323 -29.70 7.03 4.60
C GLY A 323 -29.91 5.61 4.08
N GLU A 324 -29.37 5.29 2.90
CA GLU A 324 -29.31 3.93 2.34
C GLU A 324 -28.01 3.17 2.64
N ALA A 325 -27.05 3.81 3.30
CA ALA A 325 -25.76 3.22 3.63
C ALA A 325 -25.85 2.30 4.86
N GLU A 326 -25.81 0.98 4.63
CA GLU A 326 -25.89 -0.05 5.66
C GLU A 326 -24.49 -0.56 6.08
N PRO A 327 -24.07 -0.35 7.34
CA PRO A 327 -22.84 -0.94 7.87
C PRO A 327 -22.90 -2.46 7.89
N SER A 328 -21.86 -3.12 7.38
CA SER A 328 -21.63 -4.56 7.57
C SER A 328 -20.21 -4.92 7.16
N VAL A 329 -19.64 -5.97 7.75
CA VAL A 329 -18.34 -6.53 7.33
C VAL A 329 -18.32 -6.87 5.84
N ALA A 330 -19.43 -7.37 5.30
CA ALA A 330 -19.55 -7.69 3.87
C ALA A 330 -19.51 -6.43 2.98
N ASN A 331 -20.17 -5.35 3.41
CA ASN A 331 -20.18 -4.09 2.68
C ASN A 331 -18.84 -3.36 2.78
N GLU A 332 -18.16 -3.41 3.92
CA GLU A 332 -16.78 -2.91 4.09
C GLU A 332 -15.81 -3.60 3.12
N ALA A 333 -15.79 -4.94 3.12
CA ALA A 333 -14.94 -5.71 2.21
C ALA A 333 -15.28 -5.46 0.73
N ARG A 334 -16.57 -5.30 0.41
CA ARG A 334 -17.01 -4.93 -0.95
C ARG A 334 -16.50 -3.55 -1.34
N TYR A 335 -16.67 -2.55 -0.47
CA TYR A 335 -16.27 -1.19 -0.75
C TYR A 335 -14.76 -1.08 -0.92
N LEU A 336 -13.98 -1.71 -0.05
CA LEU A 336 -12.51 -1.77 -0.16
C LEU A 336 -12.08 -2.33 -1.52
N ARG A 337 -12.67 -3.46 -1.94
CA ARG A 337 -12.34 -4.09 -3.23
C ARG A 337 -12.64 -3.16 -4.41
N GLU A 338 -13.78 -2.49 -4.39
CA GLU A 338 -14.18 -1.54 -5.44
C GLU A 338 -13.27 -0.30 -5.46
N VAL A 339 -12.90 0.23 -4.29
CA VAL A 339 -11.96 1.35 -4.14
C VAL A 339 -10.56 0.98 -4.63
N LEU A 340 -10.02 -0.18 -4.27
CA LEU A 340 -8.73 -0.66 -4.76
C LEU A 340 -8.71 -0.79 -6.28
N ALA A 341 -9.78 -1.34 -6.87
CA ALA A 341 -9.93 -1.43 -8.31
C ALA A 341 -9.98 -0.05 -8.97
N TRP A 342 -10.76 0.88 -8.40
CA TRP A 342 -10.89 2.25 -8.89
C TRP A 342 -9.60 3.08 -8.78
N GLN A 343 -8.92 3.03 -7.63
CA GLN A 343 -7.61 3.64 -7.40
C GLN A 343 -6.63 3.24 -8.51
N ARG A 344 -6.54 1.94 -8.81
CA ARG A 344 -5.63 1.46 -9.87
C ARG A 344 -6.05 1.86 -11.26
N ALA A 345 -7.34 1.79 -11.58
CA ALA A 345 -7.85 2.14 -12.90
C ALA A 345 -7.64 3.63 -13.23
N THR A 346 -7.61 4.49 -12.21
CA THR A 346 -7.53 5.95 -12.37
C THR A 346 -6.19 6.54 -11.95
N ALA A 347 -5.29 5.74 -11.39
CA ALA A 347 -4.06 6.19 -10.72
C ALA A 347 -4.33 7.32 -9.70
N THR A 348 -5.44 7.23 -8.97
CA THR A 348 -5.81 8.20 -7.93
C THR A 348 -5.34 7.72 -6.56
N PRO A 349 -4.46 8.44 -5.86
CA PRO A 349 -4.13 8.15 -4.47
C PRO A 349 -5.36 8.14 -3.55
N VAL A 350 -5.54 7.04 -2.84
CA VAL A 350 -6.59 6.89 -1.81
C VAL A 350 -5.96 6.48 -0.48
N PHE A 351 -6.30 7.23 0.55
CA PHE A 351 -6.09 6.90 1.94
C PHE A 351 -7.39 6.30 2.49
N TRP A 352 -7.30 5.06 2.97
CA TRP A 352 -8.43 4.37 3.56
C TRP A 352 -8.54 4.68 5.04
N PHE A 353 -9.75 5.02 5.48
CA PHE A 353 -10.13 5.22 6.86
C PHE A 353 -10.89 3.98 7.36
N GLU A 354 -10.28 3.10 8.15
CA GLU A 354 -8.92 3.22 8.74
C GLU A 354 -8.24 1.87 8.99
N ALA A 355 -7.04 1.88 9.59
CA ALA A 355 -6.31 0.66 9.94
C ALA A 355 -7.05 -0.18 10.99
N TYR A 356 -7.34 0.36 12.17
CA TYR A 356 -7.86 -0.42 13.31
C TYR A 356 -9.15 0.19 13.82
N ASP A 357 -10.07 -0.66 14.29
CA ASP A 357 -11.24 -0.21 15.03
C ASP A 357 -10.79 0.50 16.32
N GLU A 358 -11.24 1.75 16.49
CA GLU A 358 -10.84 2.62 17.60
C GLU A 358 -11.99 2.84 18.60
N ALA A 359 -12.09 1.96 19.62
CA ALA A 359 -13.20 1.94 20.58
C ALA A 359 -13.42 3.26 21.34
N TRP A 360 -12.38 4.08 21.49
CA TRP A 360 -12.49 5.39 22.13
C TRP A 360 -13.37 6.37 21.34
N LYS A 361 -13.53 6.21 20.02
CA LYS A 361 -14.31 7.13 19.18
C LYS A 361 -15.81 7.09 19.46
N ALA A 362 -16.34 5.94 19.89
CA ALA A 362 -17.75 5.82 20.32
C ALA A 362 -18.07 6.55 21.63
N THR A 363 -17.06 7.07 22.32
CA THR A 363 -17.18 7.71 23.64
C THR A 363 -17.06 9.23 23.51
N PRO A 364 -17.83 10.01 24.29
CA PRO A 364 -17.49 11.42 24.51
C PRO A 364 -16.10 11.53 25.15
N PRO A 365 -15.35 12.63 24.94
CA PRO A 365 -14.04 12.81 25.56
C PRO A 365 -14.08 12.62 27.08
N GLY A 366 -13.29 11.67 27.60
CA GLY A 366 -13.25 11.33 29.03
C GLY A 366 -14.44 10.51 29.54
N GLY A 367 -15.30 10.02 28.64
CA GLY A 367 -16.42 9.14 28.96
C GLY A 367 -16.02 7.68 29.22
N PRO A 368 -16.99 6.83 29.62
CA PRO A 368 -16.74 5.40 29.81
C PRO A 368 -16.39 4.73 28.47
N CYS A 369 -15.32 3.93 28.46
CA CYS A 369 -14.85 3.20 27.29
C CYS A 369 -14.73 1.69 27.58
N PRO A 370 -15.25 0.80 26.71
CA PRO A 370 -16.05 1.12 25.52
C PRO A 370 -17.41 1.74 25.90
N ASN A 371 -18.01 2.54 25.00
CA ASN A 371 -19.34 3.10 25.23
C ASN A 371 -20.40 2.00 25.06
N ALA A 372 -20.75 1.31 26.14
CA ALA A 372 -21.78 0.27 26.11
C ALA A 372 -23.22 0.81 25.91
N GLY A 373 -23.42 2.13 25.82
CA GLY A 373 -24.73 2.77 25.95
C GLY A 373 -25.35 3.34 24.67
N ALA A 374 -24.61 3.51 23.58
CA ALA A 374 -25.15 4.09 22.34
C ALA A 374 -24.57 3.38 21.10
N PRO A 375 -25.41 2.96 20.14
CA PRO A 375 -24.93 2.47 18.84
C PRO A 375 -24.10 3.55 18.15
N SER A 376 -22.92 3.18 17.69
CA SER A 376 -21.95 4.05 17.02
C SER A 376 -21.43 3.32 15.79
N VAL A 377 -21.05 4.08 14.76
CA VAL A 377 -20.23 3.57 13.66
C VAL A 377 -18.75 3.91 13.85
N GLU A 378 -18.44 4.89 14.69
CA GLU A 378 -17.13 5.52 14.79
C GLU A 378 -16.02 4.58 15.29
N ASP A 379 -16.39 3.51 15.98
CA ASP A 379 -15.52 2.47 16.51
C ASP A 379 -15.40 1.25 15.59
N HIS A 380 -15.91 1.32 14.36
CA HIS A 380 -16.05 0.17 13.46
C HIS A 380 -15.54 0.41 12.02
N TRP A 381 -14.63 1.37 11.80
CA TRP A 381 -14.09 1.71 10.47
C TRP A 381 -12.80 0.96 10.09
N GLY A 382 -12.22 0.19 11.02
CA GLY A 382 -10.93 -0.43 10.85
C GLY A 382 -10.96 -1.67 9.95
N LEU A 383 -9.99 -1.80 9.05
CA LEU A 383 -9.76 -3.06 8.33
C LEU A 383 -9.40 -4.23 9.27
N TRP A 384 -8.88 -3.91 10.45
CA TRP A 384 -8.66 -4.80 11.58
C TRP A 384 -9.53 -4.39 12.76
N THR A 385 -9.94 -5.37 13.59
CA THR A 385 -10.58 -5.08 14.88
C THR A 385 -9.58 -4.45 15.85
N GLY A 386 -10.07 -3.92 16.98
CA GLY A 386 -9.23 -3.37 18.05
C GLY A 386 -8.28 -4.40 18.67
N GLU A 387 -8.57 -5.70 18.52
CA GLU A 387 -7.71 -6.83 18.90
C GLU A 387 -6.73 -7.24 17.79
N ARG A 388 -6.59 -6.43 16.74
CA ARG A 388 -5.67 -6.62 15.61
C ARG A 388 -5.99 -7.85 14.77
N LYS A 389 -7.25 -8.25 14.72
CA LYS A 389 -7.71 -9.30 13.81
C LYS A 389 -8.25 -8.66 12.54
N MET A 390 -7.66 -8.98 11.40
CA MET A 390 -8.19 -8.54 10.10
C MET A 390 -9.64 -9.04 9.94
N LYS A 391 -10.55 -8.14 9.56
CA LYS A 391 -11.97 -8.48 9.35
C LYS A 391 -12.14 -9.42 8.16
N THR A 392 -13.20 -10.22 8.21
CA THR A 392 -13.49 -11.23 7.17
C THR A 392 -13.66 -10.57 5.80
N GLY A 393 -13.01 -11.12 4.76
CA GLY A 393 -13.11 -10.63 3.38
C GLY A 393 -12.17 -9.46 3.04
N ILE A 394 -11.54 -8.81 4.03
CA ILE A 394 -10.56 -7.73 3.78
C ILE A 394 -9.33 -8.25 3.05
N LEU A 395 -8.78 -9.40 3.48
CA LEU A 395 -7.62 -10.01 2.81
C LEU A 395 -7.93 -10.33 1.33
N ASP A 396 -9.12 -10.85 1.08
CA ASP A 396 -9.60 -11.21 -0.26
C ASP A 396 -9.73 -9.97 -1.16
N ALA A 397 -10.14 -8.82 -0.60
CA ALA A 397 -10.18 -7.56 -1.34
C ALA A 397 -8.79 -7.12 -1.83
N PHE A 398 -7.75 -7.24 -0.99
CA PHE A 398 -6.36 -6.96 -1.38
C PHE A 398 -5.81 -8.00 -2.36
N ASP A 399 -6.14 -9.26 -2.15
CA ASP A 399 -5.69 -10.38 -2.98
C ASP A 399 -6.53 -10.51 -4.26
N GLY A 400 -7.56 -9.69 -4.44
CA GLY A 400 -8.44 -9.70 -5.59
C GLY A 400 -9.20 -11.00 -5.79
N ALA A 401 -9.36 -11.79 -4.73
CA ALA A 401 -10.27 -12.91 -4.72
C ALA A 401 -11.70 -12.34 -4.78
N GLY A 402 -12.45 -12.73 -5.81
CA GLY A 402 -13.87 -12.38 -5.92
C GLY A 402 -14.69 -13.07 -4.82
N PRO A 403 -15.93 -12.62 -4.57
CA PRO A 403 -16.92 -13.45 -3.88
C PRO A 403 -17.22 -14.75 -4.64
#